data_AF-A0A7T1AM44-F1
#
_entry.id   AF-A0A7T1AM44-F1
#
_cell.length_a   1.000
_cell.length_b   1.000
_cell.length_c   1.000
_cell.angle_alpha   90.00
_cell.angle_beta   90.00
_cell.angle_gamma   90.00
#
_symmetry.space_group_name_H-M   'P 1'
#
loop_
_entity.id
_entity.type
_entity.pdbx_description
1 polymer ?
#
loop_
_entity_poly.entity_id
_entity_poly.type
_entity_poly.pdbx_seq_one_letter_code
_entity_poly.pdbx_strand_id
1 'polypeptide(L)'
;MERDEIMGMVRDILDQLPDHIRENIKNLEFVIEDRPNFEIKRRFRGAMLLGLYQGVPLPKRGPGYTFVLPDRISLFYENLLKVVRDDGEWPRVLKDVILHEIGHYFGFNEMEIRKLMDEMIPETDKGMD
;
A
#
# COMPACT_ATOMS: atom_id res chain seq x y z
N MET A 1 15.75 10.10 2.92
CA MET A 1 14.44 9.99 3.59
C MET A 1 14.52 9.12 4.82
N GLU A 2 14.11 9.64 5.96
CA GLU A 2 13.96 8.89 7.22
C GLU A 2 12.57 8.22 7.33
N ARG A 3 12.45 7.19 8.18
CA ARG A 3 11.18 6.44 8.33
C ARG A 3 10.02 7.31 8.82
N ASP A 4 10.29 8.27 9.70
CA ASP A 4 9.26 9.17 10.21
C ASP A 4 8.72 10.12 9.14
N GLU A 5 9.58 10.53 8.19
CA GLU A 5 9.18 11.32 7.03
C GLU A 5 8.29 10.51 6.10
N ILE A 6 8.65 9.24 5.84
CA ILE A 6 7.80 8.30 5.07
C ILE A 6 6.44 8.15 5.73
N MET A 7 6.40 7.91 7.05
CA MET A 7 5.12 7.80 7.78
C MET A 7 4.32 9.10 7.75
N GLY A 8 4.97 10.26 7.69
CA GLY A 8 4.34 11.55 7.40
C GLY A 8 3.63 11.53 6.05
N MET A 9 4.35 11.18 4.99
CA MET A 9 3.79 11.08 3.63
C MET A 9 2.66 10.05 3.54
N VAL A 10 2.77 8.92 4.24
CA VAL A 10 1.68 7.93 4.33
C VAL A 10 0.42 8.58 4.86
N ARG A 11 0.49 9.32 5.98
CA ARG A 11 -0.67 10.03 6.55
C ARG A 11 -1.25 11.04 5.57
N ASP A 12 -0.40 11.85 4.94
CA ASP A 12 -0.84 12.86 3.96
C ASP A 12 -1.58 12.21 2.77
N ILE A 13 -1.13 11.05 2.31
CA ILE A 13 -1.79 10.28 1.24
C ILE A 13 -3.15 9.76 1.70
N LEU A 14 -3.25 9.23 2.92
CA LEU A 14 -4.51 8.73 3.48
C LEU A 14 -5.55 9.83 3.71
N ASP A 15 -5.10 11.02 4.12
CA ASP A 15 -5.97 12.17 4.32
C ASP A 15 -6.56 12.69 3.00
N GLN A 16 -5.82 12.53 1.89
CA GLN A 16 -6.29 12.87 0.55
C GLN A 16 -7.29 11.86 -0.05
N LEU A 17 -7.48 10.69 0.58
CA LEU A 17 -8.46 9.73 0.09
C LEU A 17 -9.90 10.25 0.27
N PRO A 18 -10.84 9.87 -0.62
CA PRO A 18 -12.26 10.15 -0.42
C PRO A 18 -12.75 9.64 0.94
N ASP A 19 -13.64 10.39 1.60
CA ASP A 19 -14.10 10.08 2.96
C ASP A 19 -14.66 8.67 3.09
N HIS A 20 -15.43 8.20 2.09
CA HIS A 20 -15.98 6.84 2.10
C HIS A 20 -14.88 5.76 2.09
N ILE A 21 -13.72 6.01 1.51
CA ILE A 21 -12.57 5.10 1.58
C ILE A 21 -11.93 5.20 2.98
N ARG A 22 -11.66 6.43 3.44
CA ARG A 22 -11.01 6.69 4.74
C ARG A 22 -11.75 6.03 5.90
N GLU A 23 -13.08 6.09 5.89
CA GLU A 23 -13.94 5.44 6.89
C GLU A 23 -13.80 3.91 6.91
N ASN A 24 -13.60 3.29 5.74
CA ASN A 24 -13.49 1.83 5.61
C ASN A 24 -12.08 1.28 5.94
N ILE A 25 -11.06 2.13 6.03
CA ILE A 25 -9.67 1.72 6.31
C ILE A 25 -9.22 2.06 7.74
N LYS A 26 -10.12 2.55 8.61
CA LYS A 26 -9.78 2.90 10.01
C LYS A 26 -9.20 1.75 10.83
N ASN A 27 -9.44 0.51 10.42
CA ASN A 27 -8.89 -0.70 11.04
C ASN A 27 -7.67 -1.27 10.28
N LEU A 28 -6.98 -0.44 9.49
CA LEU A 28 -5.71 -0.77 8.84
C LEU A 28 -4.55 -0.09 9.56
N GLU A 29 -3.59 -0.90 9.98
CA GLU A 29 -2.30 -0.44 10.51
C GLU A 29 -1.29 -0.34 9.35
N PHE A 30 -0.65 0.82 9.22
CA PHE A 30 0.49 0.99 8.30
C PHE A 30 1.79 0.88 9.09
N VAL A 31 2.69 0.00 8.63
CA VAL A 31 4.01 -0.18 9.25
C VAL A 31 5.12 -0.10 8.21
N ILE A 32 6.30 0.34 8.63
CA ILE A 32 7.52 0.26 7.83
C ILE A 32 8.37 -0.87 8.40
N GLU A 33 8.62 -1.88 7.57
CA GLU A 33 9.53 -2.97 7.89
C GLU A 33 10.82 -2.82 7.08
N ASP A 34 11.95 -3.28 7.60
CA ASP A 34 13.22 -3.21 6.85
C ASP A 34 13.13 -3.98 5.53
N ARG A 35 12.61 -5.21 5.58
CA ARG A 35 12.54 -6.14 4.46
C ARG A 35 11.49 -7.22 4.68
N PRO A 36 10.95 -7.85 3.61
CA PRO A 36 10.04 -8.97 3.76
C PRO A 36 10.71 -10.14 4.50
N ASN A 37 9.98 -10.75 5.44
CA ASN A 37 10.47 -11.92 6.15
C ASN A 37 10.58 -13.16 5.24
N PHE A 38 11.18 -14.25 5.76
CA PHE A 38 11.43 -15.46 4.97
C PHE A 38 10.15 -16.09 4.41
N GLU A 39 9.06 -16.11 5.18
CA GLU A 39 7.80 -16.71 4.76
C GLU A 39 7.15 -15.92 3.63
N ILE A 40 7.16 -14.58 3.73
CA ILE A 40 6.69 -13.69 2.68
C ILE A 40 7.53 -13.89 1.42
N LYS A 41 8.86 -13.87 1.53
CA LYS A 41 9.75 -14.13 0.39
C LYS A 41 9.46 -15.45 -0.29
N ARG A 42 9.23 -16.52 0.48
CA ARG A 42 8.86 -17.84 -0.07
C ARG A 42 7.50 -17.79 -0.77
N ARG A 43 6.48 -17.20 -0.13
CA ARG A 43 5.12 -17.07 -0.68
C ARG A 43 5.11 -16.34 -2.02
N PHE A 44 5.89 -15.28 -2.13
CA PHE A 44 5.98 -14.44 -3.33
C PHE A 44 7.18 -14.79 -4.22
N ARG A 45 7.80 -15.97 -4.03
CA ARG A 45 8.90 -16.50 -4.86
C ARG A 45 10.05 -15.51 -5.07
N GLY A 46 10.36 -14.71 -4.05
CA GLY A 46 11.43 -13.72 -4.10
C GLY A 46 11.12 -12.45 -4.90
N ALA A 47 9.86 -12.20 -5.27
CA ALA A 47 9.45 -10.95 -5.88
C ALA A 47 9.84 -9.74 -5.01
N MET A 48 10.17 -8.63 -5.68
CA MET A 48 10.49 -7.37 -5.01
C MET A 48 9.21 -6.66 -4.56
N LEU A 49 8.79 -6.94 -3.33
CA LEU A 49 7.63 -6.29 -2.73
C LEU A 49 8.00 -4.92 -2.19
N LEU A 50 7.28 -3.88 -2.60
CA LEU A 50 7.39 -2.53 -2.02
C LEU A 50 6.39 -2.33 -0.88
N GLY A 51 5.20 -2.90 -1.04
CA GLY A 51 4.15 -2.99 -0.04
C GLY A 51 3.65 -4.43 0.10
N LEU A 52 2.87 -4.69 1.17
CA LEU A 52 2.06 -5.90 1.29
C LEU A 52 0.91 -5.69 2.28
N TYR A 53 -0.31 -5.89 1.80
CA TYR A 53 -1.49 -6.09 2.63
C TYR A 53 -1.51 -7.49 3.26
N GLN A 54 -1.66 -7.54 4.57
CA GLN A 54 -1.69 -8.73 5.40
C GLN A 54 -2.99 -8.73 6.21
N GLY A 55 -3.97 -9.48 5.72
CA GLY A 55 -5.29 -9.52 6.34
C GLY A 55 -6.30 -10.38 5.59
N VAL A 56 -7.55 -10.31 6.05
CA VAL A 56 -8.69 -10.89 5.34
C VAL A 56 -9.41 -9.76 4.60
N PRO A 57 -9.43 -9.78 3.25
CA PRO A 57 -10.03 -8.72 2.45
C PRO A 57 -11.46 -8.40 2.90
N LEU A 58 -11.83 -7.11 2.86
CA LEU A 58 -13.09 -6.59 3.37
C LEU A 58 -14.33 -7.39 2.90
N PRO A 59 -14.48 -7.76 1.61
CA PRO A 59 -15.64 -8.53 1.14
C PRO A 59 -15.70 -9.97 1.65
N LYS A 60 -14.58 -10.51 2.15
CA LYS A 60 -14.47 -11.88 2.66
C LYS A 60 -14.67 -11.97 4.18
N ARG A 61 -14.90 -10.84 4.85
CA ARG A 61 -15.12 -10.79 6.29
C ARG A 61 -16.54 -11.25 6.62
N GLY A 62 -16.64 -12.28 7.45
CA GLY A 62 -17.92 -12.80 7.97
C GLY A 62 -18.33 -12.17 9.31
N PRO A 63 -19.49 -12.56 9.86
CA PRO A 63 -20.02 -12.02 11.13
C PRO A 63 -19.09 -12.16 12.35
N GLY A 64 -18.16 -13.11 12.31
CA GLY A 64 -17.16 -13.34 13.36
C GLY A 64 -15.92 -12.45 13.29
N TYR A 65 -15.81 -11.56 12.29
CA TYR A 65 -14.70 -10.61 12.15
C TYR A 65 -14.96 -9.35 13.02
N THR A 66 -15.17 -9.58 14.32
CA THR A 66 -15.31 -8.54 15.35
C THR A 66 -14.29 -8.81 16.46
N PHE A 67 -13.73 -7.76 17.08
CA PHE A 67 -12.65 -7.86 18.09
C PHE A 67 -11.34 -8.49 17.61
N VAL A 68 -11.05 -8.44 16.30
CA VAL A 68 -9.78 -8.86 15.73
C VAL A 68 -8.78 -7.70 15.72
N LEU A 69 -7.48 -8.03 15.74
CA LEU A 69 -6.43 -7.04 15.53
C LEU A 69 -6.62 -6.35 14.16
N PRO A 70 -6.17 -5.09 14.02
CA PRO A 70 -6.12 -4.43 12.72
C PRO A 70 -5.42 -5.29 11.68
N ASP A 71 -5.93 -5.26 10.45
CA ASP A 71 -5.15 -5.76 9.33
C ASP A 71 -3.97 -4.81 9.09
N ARG A 72 -2.92 -5.31 8.45
CA ARG A 72 -1.66 -4.55 8.29
C ARG A 72 -1.32 -4.31 6.84
N ILE A 73 -0.81 -3.12 6.52
CA ILE A 73 -0.08 -2.83 5.29
C ILE A 73 1.37 -2.55 5.66
N SER A 74 2.27 -3.41 5.20
CA SER A 74 3.70 -3.31 5.44
C SER A 74 4.39 -2.67 4.25
N LEU A 75 5.12 -1.58 4.45
CA LEU A 75 6.00 -0.95 3.46
C LEU A 75 7.44 -1.41 3.71
N PHE A 76 8.10 -1.92 2.67
CA PHE A 76 9.44 -2.51 2.80
C PHE A 76 10.53 -1.50 2.47
N TYR A 77 11.11 -0.90 3.51
CA TYR A 77 12.04 0.23 3.43
C TYR A 77 13.23 -0.03 2.51
N GLU A 78 13.95 -1.14 2.68
CA GLU A 78 15.11 -1.48 1.84
C GLU A 78 14.75 -1.67 0.36
N ASN A 79 13.52 -2.10 0.06
CA ASN A 79 13.07 -2.28 -1.32
C ASN A 79 12.62 -0.96 -1.93
N LEU A 80 11.97 -0.09 -1.16
CA LEU A 80 11.63 1.27 -1.58
C LEU A 80 12.87 2.08 -1.94
N LEU A 81 13.93 2.00 -1.12
CA LEU A 81 15.22 2.66 -1.39
C LEU A 81 15.90 2.20 -2.69
N LYS A 82 15.56 1.02 -3.23
CA LYS A 82 16.10 0.53 -4.51
C LYS A 82 15.33 1.03 -5.71
N VAL A 83 14.09 1.47 -5.51
CA VAL A 83 13.20 1.92 -6.58
C VAL A 83 13.21 3.43 -6.69
N VAL A 84 13.19 4.13 -5.55
CA VAL A 84 13.20 5.59 -5.49
C VAL A 84 14.59 6.12 -5.84
N ARG A 85 14.68 6.94 -6.89
CA ARG A 85 15.94 7.47 -7.40
C ARG A 85 16.36 8.78 -6.73
N ASP A 86 15.39 9.59 -6.36
CA ASP A 86 15.61 10.87 -5.66
C ASP A 86 14.43 11.22 -4.73
N ASP A 87 14.65 12.21 -3.87
CA ASP A 87 13.69 12.56 -2.82
C ASP A 87 12.33 13.05 -3.39
N GLY A 88 12.29 13.53 -4.63
CA GLY A 88 11.08 13.99 -5.31
C GLY A 88 10.15 12.86 -5.78
N GLU A 89 10.66 11.63 -5.94
CA GLU A 89 9.85 10.50 -6.41
C GLU A 89 9.02 9.83 -5.30
N TRP A 90 9.38 10.03 -4.03
CA TRP A 90 8.74 9.33 -2.91
C TRP A 90 7.23 9.51 -2.83
N PRO A 91 6.67 10.72 -2.95
CA PRO A 91 5.21 10.88 -2.88
C PRO A 91 4.49 10.05 -3.94
N ARG A 92 5.03 9.99 -5.16
CA ARG A 92 4.47 9.21 -6.25
C ARG A 92 4.58 7.71 -5.97
N VAL A 93 5.78 7.23 -5.63
CA VAL A 93 6.02 5.80 -5.37
C VAL A 93 5.19 5.31 -4.18
N LEU A 94 5.14 6.07 -3.09
CA LEU A 94 4.33 5.71 -1.92
C LEU A 94 2.84 5.71 -2.25
N LYS A 95 2.35 6.70 -2.99
CA LYS A 95 0.95 6.75 -3.42
C LYS A 95 0.58 5.53 -4.26
N ASP A 96 1.42 5.15 -5.22
CA ASP A 96 1.19 3.98 -6.07
C ASP A 96 1.11 2.70 -5.22
N VAL A 97 2.06 2.49 -4.31
CA VAL A 97 2.10 1.31 -3.45
C VAL A 97 0.90 1.28 -2.50
N ILE A 98 0.59 2.39 -1.82
CA ILE A 98 -0.51 2.45 -0.84
C ILE A 98 -1.86 2.19 -1.52
N LEU A 99 -2.13 2.82 -2.66
CA LEU A 99 -3.38 2.63 -3.38
C LEU A 99 -3.52 1.18 -3.87
N HIS A 100 -2.42 0.56 -4.30
CA HIS A 100 -2.41 -0.84 -4.70
C HIS A 100 -2.77 -1.77 -3.53
N GLU A 101 -2.13 -1.61 -2.37
CA GLU A 101 -2.40 -2.43 -1.19
C GLU A 101 -3.80 -2.19 -0.61
N ILE A 102 -4.30 -0.96 -0.65
CA ILE A 102 -5.70 -0.64 -0.29
C ILE A 102 -6.66 -1.32 -1.28
N GLY A 103 -6.33 -1.41 -2.56
CA GLY A 103 -7.10 -2.18 -3.54
C GLY A 103 -7.23 -3.65 -3.15
N HIS A 104 -6.13 -4.28 -2.74
CA HIS A 104 -6.16 -5.66 -2.22
C HIS A 104 -6.98 -5.80 -0.93
N TYR A 105 -6.91 -4.80 -0.05
CA TYR A 105 -7.77 -4.75 1.13
C TYR A 105 -9.26 -4.77 0.77
N PHE A 106 -9.67 -4.02 -0.25
CA PHE A 106 -11.04 -4.04 -0.77
C PHE A 106 -11.38 -5.31 -1.58
N GLY A 107 -10.42 -6.21 -1.76
CA GLY A 107 -10.62 -7.47 -2.47
C GLY A 107 -10.51 -7.38 -3.98
N PHE A 108 -10.02 -6.24 -4.50
CA PHE A 108 -9.77 -6.09 -5.93
C PHE A 108 -8.60 -6.95 -6.38
N ASN A 109 -8.71 -7.45 -7.61
CA ASN A 109 -7.64 -8.16 -8.30
C ASN A 109 -6.72 -7.18 -9.05
N GLU A 110 -5.59 -7.68 -9.54
CA GLU A 110 -4.57 -6.89 -10.27
C GLU A 110 -5.16 -6.05 -11.42
N MET A 111 -6.09 -6.61 -12.19
CA MET A 111 -6.68 -5.93 -13.35
C MET A 111 -7.58 -4.76 -12.90
N GLU A 112 -8.37 -4.98 -11.85
CA GLU A 112 -9.25 -3.95 -11.28
C GLU A 112 -8.43 -2.81 -10.66
N ILE A 113 -7.39 -3.14 -9.90
CA ILE A 113 -6.51 -2.16 -9.28
C ILE A 113 -5.80 -1.33 -10.36
N ARG A 114 -5.23 -1.98 -11.36
CA ARG A 114 -4.55 -1.29 -12.47
C ARG A 114 -5.49 -0.30 -13.17
N LYS A 115 -6.72 -0.73 -13.46
CA LYS A 115 -7.73 0.13 -14.08
C LYS A 115 -8.04 1.36 -13.21
N LEU A 116 -8.26 1.16 -11.90
CA LEU A 116 -8.51 2.26 -10.96
C LEU A 116 -7.32 3.24 -10.90
N MET A 117 -6.10 2.70 -10.85
CA MET A 117 -4.88 3.53 -10.81
C MET A 117 -4.70 4.34 -12.11
N ASP A 118 -5.00 3.76 -13.27
CA ASP A 118 -4.94 4.47 -14.56
C ASP A 118 -5.99 5.60 -14.66
N GLU A 119 -7.15 5.44 -14.01
CA GLU A 119 -8.20 6.47 -13.92
C GLU A 119 -7.85 7.57 -12.90
N MET A 120 -7.19 7.23 -11.79
CA MET A 120 -6.82 8.16 -10.71
C MET A 120 -5.50 8.90 -10.95
N ILE A 121 -4.60 8.31 -11.73
CA ILE A 121 -3.27 8.83 -12.05
C ILE A 121 -3.12 8.74 -13.58
N PRO A 122 -3.60 9.75 -14.33
CA PRO A 122 -3.50 9.74 -15.79
C PRO A 122 -2.04 9.63 -16.23
N GLU A 123 -1.78 9.01 -17.38
CA GLU A 123 -0.42 8.76 -17.89
C GLU A 123 0.46 10.03 -17.95
N THR A 124 -0.14 11.22 -18.02
CA THR A 124 0.56 12.51 -18.00
C THR A 124 1.28 12.81 -16.67
N ASP A 125 0.90 12.17 -15.57
CA ASP A 125 1.56 12.28 -14.26
C ASP A 125 2.58 11.15 -13.99
N LYS A 126 2.61 10.11 -14.84
CA LYS A 126 3.61 9.04 -14.80
C LYS A 126 4.84 9.46 -15.61
N GLY A 127 5.50 10.53 -15.14
CA GLY A 127 6.72 11.14 -15.68
C GLY A 127 7.25 10.53 -16.99
N MET A 128 7.17 11.30 -18.08
CA MET A 128 7.88 11.00 -19.33
C MET A 128 9.36 10.70 -19.04
N ASP A 129 9.79 9.48 -19.36
CA ASP A 129 11.19 9.19 -19.68
C ASP A 129 11.65 10.00 -20.91
#